data_AF-A0AAE4SFF1-F1
#
_entry.id   AF-A0AAE4SFF1-F1
#
_cell.length_a   1.000
_cell.length_b   1.000
_cell.length_c   1.000
_cell.angle_alpha   90.00
_cell.angle_beta   90.00
_cell.angle_gamma   90.00
#
_symmetry.space_group_name_H-M   'P 1'
#
loop_
_entity.id
_entity.type
_entity.pdbx_description
1 polymer ?
#
loop_
_entity_poly.entity_id
_entity_poly.type
_entity_poly.pdbx_seq_one_letter_code
_entity_poly.pdbx_strand_id
1 'polypeptide(L)'
;MKRTIVLGIEGTAWNLSAAVVDEDDVIVEVTHTYRPATGGIHPREAAQHHAAHIGEVIGGVFSQLEEKGISHDEIDAVAFSRGPGLGPCLRIVATAARMISQILKKPLVGVNHCVAHIEVGVWKTAAVDPVVLYVSGANSQVLAYQEGTYRVFGETLDIGLGNSLDKFARSAGLPHPGGPLVEKYAKEATENIELPYTVKGMDFFFSGLSTAATRLLQENKSKNQNQNQNQTQNQNQTQNKNNGEKDGNVDPDDKFLANICRAYQETAFAMSVEVTERALAHTGKSEVLLAGGVGANSRLREMLNQMCEERGAKFYVPEKRFMGDNGAMIAYTGLLMYKAGDTLSLEESAVDAGFRADHVSVTWKEKNPIHVAMEIQKMKNGAEAVVSICPKVFGFENQIRAVVSDNLGNQNPDALKSEMVVKERVQKGYRLDVLDARIRKERTRVEVRMMTEARQAGVLTPVVYGVSETAIKMEYISGIPVKFVIDEHDGTGGDDVEFTKKLGISVGKMVGKLHAVNIIHGDLTTSNMIYTDEEAVCFIDFGLSFTDKNIEAKGVDVHVLFQTLESSHRNSKALIESFSEGYISEFKQAADVLKRAEEIKLRGRYV
;
A
#
# COMPACT_ATOMS: atom_id res chain seq x y z
N MET A 1 -28.17 21.13 -20.02
CA MET A 1 -28.73 19.88 -19.45
C MET A 1 -29.20 20.19 -18.04
N LYS A 2 -30.26 19.54 -17.55
CA LYS A 2 -30.63 19.61 -16.13
C LYS A 2 -29.48 19.00 -15.31
N ARG A 3 -29.01 19.70 -14.27
CA ARG A 3 -27.99 19.17 -13.36
C ARG A 3 -28.54 17.95 -12.63
N THR A 4 -27.69 16.95 -12.41
CA THR A 4 -28.03 15.78 -11.61
C THR A 4 -27.76 16.08 -10.14
N ILE A 5 -28.76 15.92 -9.27
CA ILE A 5 -28.63 16.19 -7.84
C ILE A 5 -28.80 14.88 -7.05
N VAL A 6 -27.83 14.55 -6.19
CA VAL A 6 -27.87 13.31 -5.39
C VAL A 6 -27.70 13.61 -3.91
N LEU A 7 -28.54 12.97 -3.09
CA LEU A 7 -28.41 12.92 -1.63
C LEU A 7 -27.55 11.71 -1.25
N GLY A 8 -26.44 11.91 -0.55
CA GLY A 8 -25.61 10.84 0.01
C GLY A 8 -25.67 10.78 1.53
N ILE A 9 -25.71 9.57 2.10
CA ILE A 9 -25.70 9.33 3.54
C ILE A 9 -24.52 8.44 3.92
N GLU A 10 -23.62 8.95 4.74
CA GLU A 10 -22.44 8.28 5.30
C GLU A 10 -22.66 7.97 6.79
N GLY A 11 -22.34 6.75 7.19
CA GLY A 11 -22.32 6.35 8.60
C GLY A 11 -21.75 4.95 8.77
N THR A 12 -20.58 4.72 8.20
CA THR A 12 -19.84 3.46 8.30
C THR A 12 -19.20 3.26 9.68
N ALA A 13 -18.86 4.33 10.38
CA ALA A 13 -18.08 4.28 11.63
C ALA A 13 -18.55 5.29 12.70
N TRP A 14 -17.79 6.37 12.93
CA TRP A 14 -18.01 7.34 14.01
C TRP A 14 -18.72 8.60 13.51
N ASN A 15 -18.49 8.98 12.24
CA ASN A 15 -19.10 10.15 11.65
C ASN A 15 -20.43 9.78 10.99
N LEU A 16 -21.51 10.47 11.35
CA LEU A 16 -22.79 10.42 10.64
C LEU A 16 -22.94 11.70 9.83
N SER A 17 -23.06 11.59 8.52
CA SER A 17 -23.09 12.74 7.64
C SER A 17 -24.05 12.51 6.48
N ALA A 18 -24.79 13.55 6.11
CA ALA A 18 -25.59 13.56 4.90
C ALA A 18 -25.29 14.81 4.09
N ALA A 19 -25.17 14.67 2.78
CA ALA A 19 -24.89 15.78 1.89
C ALA A 19 -25.67 15.67 0.59
N VAL A 20 -25.92 16.82 -0.03
CA VAL A 20 -26.51 16.91 -1.36
C VAL A 20 -25.50 17.59 -2.26
N VAL A 21 -25.22 16.98 -3.40
CA VAL A 21 -24.22 17.45 -4.37
C VAL A 21 -24.82 17.52 -5.77
N ASP A 22 -24.24 18.37 -6.61
CA ASP A 22 -24.37 18.29 -8.06
C ASP A 22 -23.02 17.90 -8.69
N GLU A 23 -22.90 18.01 -10.01
CA GLU A 23 -21.64 17.73 -10.72
C GLU A 23 -20.47 18.65 -10.31
N ASP A 24 -20.77 19.87 -9.85
CA ASP A 24 -19.79 20.92 -9.64
C ASP A 24 -19.36 20.98 -8.17
N ASP A 25 -20.31 21.00 -7.23
CA ASP A 25 -19.99 21.16 -5.81
C ASP A 25 -20.99 20.55 -4.82
N VAL A 26 -20.62 20.61 -3.54
CA VAL A 26 -21.49 20.31 -2.41
C VAL A 26 -22.48 21.45 -2.22
N ILE A 27 -23.78 21.14 -2.36
CA ILE A 27 -24.86 22.10 -2.18
C ILE A 27 -25.11 22.29 -0.69
N VAL A 28 -25.28 21.20 0.06
CA VAL A 28 -25.55 21.16 1.50
C VAL A 28 -24.85 19.97 2.12
N GLU A 29 -24.35 20.12 3.34
CA GLU A 29 -23.81 19.02 4.14
C GLU A 29 -24.12 19.24 5.63
N VAL A 30 -24.66 18.23 6.28
CA VAL A 30 -24.93 18.22 7.72
C VAL A 30 -24.27 16.99 8.33
N THR A 31 -23.56 17.20 9.44
CA THR A 31 -22.76 16.16 10.08
C THR A 31 -22.96 16.17 11.59
N HIS A 32 -23.13 14.99 12.17
CA HIS A 32 -23.12 14.78 13.62
C HIS A 32 -22.14 13.65 13.97
N THR A 33 -21.16 13.97 14.81
CA THR A 33 -19.99 13.12 15.04
C THR A 33 -20.06 12.42 16.39
N TYR A 34 -19.93 11.09 16.40
CA TYR A 34 -19.76 10.33 17.65
C TYR A 34 -18.37 10.55 18.24
N ARG A 35 -18.31 10.92 19.52
CA ARG A 35 -17.07 11.02 20.29
C ARG A 35 -17.14 10.07 21.49
N PRO A 36 -16.32 9.00 21.52
CA PRO A 36 -16.31 8.07 22.65
C PRO A 36 -15.81 8.78 23.91
N ALA A 37 -16.44 8.50 25.05
CA ALA A 37 -16.05 9.08 26.33
C ALA A 37 -14.66 8.59 26.79
N THR A 38 -14.34 7.32 26.54
CA THR A 38 -13.03 6.72 26.79
C THR A 38 -12.73 5.64 25.75
N GLY A 39 -11.45 5.40 25.46
CA GLY A 39 -11.04 4.30 24.57
C GLY A 39 -11.30 4.55 23.09
N GLY A 40 -11.58 3.48 22.34
CA GLY A 40 -11.88 3.53 20.90
C GLY A 40 -13.39 3.53 20.61
N ILE A 41 -13.75 3.49 19.33
CA ILE A 41 -15.14 3.47 18.89
C ILE A 41 -15.79 2.13 19.26
N HIS A 42 -16.82 2.15 20.12
CA HIS A 42 -17.60 0.96 20.44
C HIS A 42 -18.77 0.81 19.45
N PRO A 43 -18.89 -0.32 18.71
CA PRO A 43 -19.87 -0.44 17.61
C PRO A 43 -21.33 -0.23 18.03
N ARG A 44 -21.69 -0.65 19.25
CA ARG A 44 -23.06 -0.47 19.77
C ARG A 44 -23.36 1.00 20.09
N GLU A 45 -22.39 1.73 20.63
CA GLU A 45 -22.58 3.13 21.03
C GLU A 45 -22.63 4.03 19.81
N ALA A 46 -21.74 3.80 18.84
CA ALA A 46 -21.78 4.49 17.54
C ALA A 46 -23.13 4.28 16.82
N ALA A 47 -23.65 3.05 16.84
CA ALA A 47 -24.96 2.76 16.27
C ALA A 47 -26.10 3.44 17.05
N GLN A 48 -26.08 3.45 18.38
CA GLN A 48 -27.08 4.17 19.18
C GLN A 48 -27.07 5.67 18.88
N HIS A 49 -25.90 6.26 18.75
CA HIS A 49 -25.72 7.63 18.32
C HIS A 49 -26.31 7.86 16.91
N HIS A 50 -26.01 7.00 15.93
CA HIS A 50 -26.58 7.15 14.60
C HIS A 50 -28.12 7.04 14.61
N ALA A 51 -28.68 6.10 15.36
CA ALA A 51 -30.13 5.95 15.49
C ALA A 51 -30.79 7.19 16.11
N ALA A 52 -30.12 7.84 17.07
CA ALA A 52 -30.63 9.05 17.73
C ALA A 52 -30.59 10.29 16.83
N HIS A 53 -29.57 10.43 15.97
CA HIS A 53 -29.29 11.66 15.23
C HIS A 53 -29.57 11.60 13.72
N ILE A 54 -29.85 10.43 13.13
CA ILE A 54 -30.06 10.33 11.67
C ILE A 54 -31.25 11.15 11.17
N GLY A 55 -32.32 11.27 11.96
CA GLY A 55 -33.45 12.14 11.63
C GLY A 55 -33.09 13.62 11.66
N GLU A 56 -32.30 14.05 12.64
CA GLU A 56 -31.79 15.42 12.76
C GLU A 56 -30.87 15.77 11.57
N VAL A 57 -29.93 14.88 11.23
CA VAL A 57 -28.98 15.09 10.14
C VAL A 57 -29.70 15.20 8.79
N ILE A 58 -30.57 14.26 8.45
CA ILE A 58 -31.32 14.29 7.19
C ILE A 58 -32.30 15.47 7.16
N GLY A 59 -32.99 15.74 8.26
CA GLY A 59 -33.89 16.89 8.39
C GLY A 59 -33.15 18.21 8.18
N GLY A 60 -31.95 18.35 8.76
CA GLY A 60 -31.09 19.51 8.57
C GLY A 60 -30.67 19.72 7.12
N VAL A 61 -30.39 18.64 6.38
CA VAL A 61 -30.08 18.73 4.93
C VAL A 61 -31.27 19.29 4.15
N PHE A 62 -32.48 18.79 4.40
CA PHE A 62 -33.68 19.28 3.70
C PHE A 62 -34.01 20.73 4.06
N SER A 63 -33.91 21.11 5.34
CA SER A 63 -34.11 22.50 5.75
C SER A 63 -33.13 23.45 5.06
N GLN A 64 -31.84 23.09 5.01
CA GLN A 64 -30.83 23.92 4.34
C GLN A 64 -30.96 23.93 2.81
N LEU A 65 -31.50 22.88 2.19
CA LEU A 65 -31.84 22.89 0.76
C LEU A 65 -32.97 23.87 0.46
N GLU A 66 -34.02 23.86 1.30
CA GLU A 66 -35.17 24.77 1.16
C GLU A 66 -34.74 26.24 1.34
N GLU A 67 -33.86 26.52 2.30
CA GLU A 67 -33.23 27.86 2.48
C GLU A 67 -32.47 28.33 1.23
N LYS A 68 -31.93 27.39 0.44
CA LYS A 68 -31.26 27.67 -0.85
C LYS A 68 -32.21 27.70 -2.05
N GLY A 69 -33.52 27.54 -1.82
CA GLY A 69 -34.54 27.56 -2.85
C GLY A 69 -34.57 26.31 -3.73
N ILE A 70 -33.98 25.19 -3.27
CA ILE A 70 -33.96 23.92 -3.99
C ILE A 70 -34.98 22.98 -3.35
N SER A 71 -35.93 22.48 -4.14
CA SER A 71 -36.92 21.54 -3.64
C SER A 71 -36.33 20.14 -3.49
N HIS A 72 -36.76 19.38 -2.47
CA HIS A 72 -36.36 17.98 -2.32
C HIS A 72 -36.77 17.10 -3.53
N ASP A 73 -37.76 17.53 -4.31
CA ASP A 73 -38.20 16.82 -5.53
C ASP A 73 -37.17 16.91 -6.67
N GLU A 74 -36.24 17.85 -6.59
CA GLU A 74 -35.15 18.01 -7.55
C GLU A 74 -34.04 16.97 -7.36
N ILE A 75 -34.00 16.28 -6.21
CA ILE A 75 -33.09 15.15 -6.00
C ILE A 75 -33.43 14.04 -6.98
N ASP A 76 -32.45 13.57 -7.73
CA ASP A 76 -32.61 12.55 -8.76
C ASP A 76 -32.32 11.13 -8.22
N ALA A 77 -31.48 10.99 -7.18
CA ALA A 77 -31.19 9.70 -6.53
C ALA A 77 -30.79 9.85 -5.05
N VAL A 78 -30.92 8.75 -4.30
CA VAL A 78 -30.46 8.63 -2.90
C VAL A 78 -29.35 7.59 -2.83
N ALA A 79 -28.16 8.02 -2.42
CA ALA A 79 -26.99 7.21 -2.23
C ALA A 79 -26.72 6.96 -0.75
N PHE A 80 -26.15 5.80 -0.41
CA PHE A 80 -25.76 5.48 0.95
C PHE A 80 -24.48 4.65 1.01
N SER A 81 -23.74 4.79 2.11
CA SER A 81 -22.56 3.98 2.38
C SER A 81 -22.97 2.53 2.64
N ARG A 82 -22.84 1.65 1.64
CA ARG A 82 -23.21 0.23 1.71
C ARG A 82 -22.19 -0.60 2.50
N GLY A 83 -20.93 -0.18 2.44
CA GLY A 83 -19.79 -0.84 3.08
C GLY A 83 -18.45 -0.44 2.48
N PRO A 84 -17.31 -0.87 3.05
CA PRO A 84 -17.23 -1.66 4.28
C PRO A 84 -17.45 -0.79 5.53
N GLY A 85 -17.66 -1.40 6.70
CA GLY A 85 -17.90 -0.64 7.93
C GLY A 85 -18.53 -1.41 9.08
N LEU A 86 -18.84 -0.70 10.17
CA LEU A 86 -19.48 -1.29 11.34
C LEU A 86 -20.92 -1.70 11.00
N GLY A 87 -21.16 -3.01 10.90
CA GLY A 87 -22.47 -3.58 10.54
C GLY A 87 -23.68 -2.96 11.25
N PRO A 88 -23.66 -2.72 12.57
CA PRO A 88 -24.74 -2.01 13.27
C PRO A 88 -25.01 -0.59 12.75
N CYS A 89 -23.97 0.17 12.42
CA CYS A 89 -24.06 1.54 11.89
C CYS A 89 -24.58 1.52 10.44
N LEU A 90 -24.01 0.66 9.60
CA LEU A 90 -24.43 0.47 8.20
C LEU A 90 -25.93 0.17 8.10
N ARG A 91 -26.48 -0.68 8.98
CA ARG A 91 -27.91 -1.02 8.96
C ARG A 91 -28.81 0.18 9.21
N ILE A 92 -28.41 1.11 10.08
CA ILE A 92 -29.18 2.32 10.38
C ILE A 92 -29.20 3.23 9.17
N VAL A 93 -28.03 3.48 8.58
CA VAL A 93 -27.87 4.29 7.36
C VAL A 93 -28.67 3.73 6.20
N ALA A 94 -28.53 2.42 5.92
CA ALA A 94 -29.28 1.77 4.85
C ALA A 94 -30.80 1.83 5.06
N THR A 95 -31.26 1.69 6.31
CA THR A 95 -32.70 1.80 6.63
C THR A 95 -33.22 3.20 6.34
N ALA A 96 -32.49 4.24 6.76
CA ALA A 96 -32.87 5.62 6.47
C ALA A 96 -32.84 5.91 4.96
N ALA A 97 -31.81 5.48 4.25
CA ALA A 97 -31.68 5.69 2.81
C ALA A 97 -32.82 5.05 2.01
N ARG A 98 -33.20 3.81 2.35
CA ARG A 98 -34.37 3.13 1.74
C ARG A 98 -35.65 3.90 1.99
N MET A 99 -35.87 4.36 3.23
CA MET A 99 -37.05 5.15 3.60
C MET A 99 -37.12 6.45 2.78
N ILE A 100 -36.02 7.20 2.68
CA ILE A 100 -35.98 8.45 1.92
C ILE A 100 -36.16 8.20 0.41
N SER A 101 -35.51 7.17 -0.14
CA SER A 101 -35.70 6.75 -1.54
C SER A 101 -37.18 6.45 -1.84
N GLN A 102 -37.88 5.75 -0.95
CA GLN A 102 -39.30 5.45 -1.11
C GLN A 102 -40.20 6.69 -0.99
N ILE A 103 -39.92 7.59 -0.03
CA ILE A 103 -40.67 8.84 0.16
C ILE A 103 -40.53 9.74 -1.08
N LEU A 104 -39.31 9.95 -1.55
CA LEU A 104 -39.02 10.79 -2.72
C LEU A 104 -39.36 10.10 -4.06
N LYS A 105 -39.61 8.79 -4.04
CA LYS A 105 -39.77 7.92 -5.22
C LYS A 105 -38.59 8.05 -6.18
N LYS A 106 -37.37 8.06 -5.63
CA LYS A 106 -36.12 8.19 -6.38
C LYS A 106 -35.26 6.93 -6.26
N PRO A 107 -34.48 6.57 -7.29
CA PRO A 107 -33.61 5.40 -7.24
C PRO A 107 -32.63 5.43 -6.07
N LEU A 108 -32.31 4.23 -5.57
CA LEU A 108 -31.36 4.00 -4.50
C LEU A 108 -30.01 3.57 -5.09
N VAL A 109 -28.91 4.07 -4.55
CA VAL A 109 -27.54 3.72 -4.97
C VAL A 109 -26.73 3.28 -3.75
N GLY A 110 -26.19 2.06 -3.78
CA GLY A 110 -25.35 1.52 -2.71
C GLY A 110 -23.87 1.70 -3.01
N VAL A 111 -23.25 2.66 -2.34
CA VAL A 111 -21.89 3.12 -2.64
C VAL A 111 -20.88 2.36 -1.77
N ASN A 112 -19.77 1.95 -2.39
CA ASN A 112 -18.60 1.48 -1.66
C ASN A 112 -17.84 2.66 -1.05
N HIS A 113 -17.67 2.64 0.27
CA HIS A 113 -17.06 3.70 1.04
C HIS A 113 -15.59 3.95 0.68
N CYS A 114 -14.81 2.91 0.39
CA CYS A 114 -13.41 3.06 0.00
C CYS A 114 -13.30 3.72 -1.38
N VAL A 115 -14.12 3.29 -2.35
CA VAL A 115 -14.19 3.92 -3.68
C VAL A 115 -14.66 5.37 -3.57
N ALA A 116 -15.55 5.69 -2.63
CA ALA A 116 -16.02 7.05 -2.43
C ALA A 116 -14.91 8.03 -2.00
N HIS A 117 -14.00 7.59 -1.11
CA HIS A 117 -12.78 8.34 -0.76
C HIS A 117 -11.88 8.61 -1.98
N ILE A 118 -11.83 7.68 -2.93
CA ILE A 118 -11.05 7.84 -4.17
C ILE A 118 -11.74 8.85 -5.09
N GLU A 119 -13.02 8.65 -5.40
CA GLU A 119 -13.73 9.47 -6.38
C GLU A 119 -13.93 10.91 -5.92
N VAL A 120 -14.17 11.16 -4.62
CA VAL A 120 -14.20 12.53 -4.08
C VAL A 120 -12.84 13.20 -4.19
N GLY A 121 -11.75 12.43 -4.03
CA GLY A 121 -10.38 12.91 -4.20
C GLY A 121 -10.09 13.28 -5.66
N VAL A 122 -10.52 12.46 -6.61
CA VAL A 122 -10.45 12.74 -8.05
C VAL A 122 -11.29 13.98 -8.39
N TRP A 123 -12.51 14.09 -7.86
CA TRP A 123 -13.41 15.22 -8.10
C TRP A 123 -12.85 16.56 -7.61
N LYS A 124 -12.23 16.56 -6.43
CA LYS A 124 -11.77 17.78 -5.76
C LYS A 124 -10.29 18.05 -5.97
N THR A 125 -9.66 17.38 -6.93
CA THR A 125 -8.29 17.63 -7.36
C THR A 125 -8.21 17.59 -8.88
N ALA A 126 -7.00 17.80 -9.44
CA ALA A 126 -6.77 17.65 -10.87
C ALA A 126 -6.29 16.22 -11.24
N ALA A 127 -6.39 15.26 -10.31
CA ALA A 127 -6.07 13.87 -10.58
C ALA A 127 -7.07 13.30 -11.60
N VAL A 128 -6.58 12.52 -12.56
CA VAL A 128 -7.43 11.87 -13.58
C VAL A 128 -7.36 10.36 -13.43
N ASP A 129 -6.14 9.82 -13.38
CA ASP A 129 -5.90 8.39 -13.27
C ASP A 129 -4.72 8.08 -12.32
N PRO A 130 -4.88 8.35 -11.01
CA PRO A 130 -3.81 8.22 -10.03
C PRO A 130 -3.63 6.79 -9.50
N VAL A 131 -2.42 6.50 -9.01
CA VAL A 131 -2.24 5.54 -7.92
C VAL A 131 -2.71 6.20 -6.63
N VAL A 132 -3.55 5.52 -5.86
CA VAL A 132 -4.16 6.06 -4.65
C VAL A 132 -3.57 5.40 -3.43
N LEU A 133 -2.99 6.18 -2.52
CA LEU A 133 -2.76 5.72 -1.15
C LEU A 133 -3.97 6.10 -0.31
N TYR A 134 -4.80 5.11 0.03
CA TYR A 134 -5.94 5.27 0.92
C TYR A 134 -5.56 4.84 2.34
N VAL A 135 -5.45 5.80 3.26
CA VAL A 135 -5.09 5.57 4.67
C VAL A 135 -6.08 6.22 5.63
N SER A 136 -6.81 5.39 6.36
CA SER A 136 -7.80 5.78 7.36
C SER A 136 -7.52 5.08 8.71
N GLY A 137 -8.47 5.15 9.64
CA GLY A 137 -8.40 4.40 10.89
C GLY A 137 -8.31 2.89 10.64
N ALA A 138 -9.19 2.37 9.79
CA ALA A 138 -9.31 0.93 9.55
C ALA A 138 -8.61 0.46 8.27
N ASN A 139 -8.50 1.32 7.25
CA ASN A 139 -7.99 0.93 5.93
C ASN A 139 -6.59 1.51 5.69
N SER A 140 -5.71 0.69 5.12
CA SER A 140 -4.44 1.14 4.54
C SER A 140 -4.20 0.34 3.28
N GLN A 141 -4.43 0.96 2.13
CA GLN A 141 -4.43 0.31 0.83
C GLN A 141 -3.78 1.22 -0.22
N VAL A 142 -3.07 0.62 -1.17
CA VAL A 142 -2.55 1.26 -2.38
C VAL A 142 -3.33 0.69 -3.55
N LEU A 143 -4.12 1.53 -4.21
CA LEU A 143 -5.04 1.13 -5.27
C LEU A 143 -4.72 1.84 -6.58
N ALA A 144 -5.12 1.24 -7.70
CA ALA A 144 -5.19 1.95 -8.96
C ALA A 144 -6.31 1.39 -9.85
N TYR A 145 -6.90 2.24 -10.69
CA TYR A 145 -7.92 1.80 -11.64
C TYR A 145 -7.29 1.00 -12.77
N GLN A 146 -7.79 -0.22 -12.99
CA GLN A 146 -7.37 -1.12 -14.07
C GLN A 146 -8.51 -2.08 -14.45
N GLU A 147 -8.78 -2.23 -15.75
CA GLU A 147 -9.76 -3.19 -16.30
C GLU A 147 -11.19 -3.09 -15.73
N GLY A 148 -11.63 -1.88 -15.36
CA GLY A 148 -12.99 -1.68 -14.85
C GLY A 148 -13.14 -1.82 -13.33
N THR A 149 -12.05 -2.03 -12.57
CA THR A 149 -12.09 -2.05 -11.10
C THR A 149 -10.92 -1.27 -10.50
N TYR A 150 -11.04 -0.87 -9.22
CA TYR A 150 -9.91 -0.38 -8.44
C TYR A 150 -9.15 -1.57 -7.84
N ARG A 151 -8.02 -1.94 -8.44
CA ARG A 151 -7.21 -3.06 -7.97
C ARG A 151 -6.35 -2.63 -6.79
N VAL A 152 -6.26 -3.49 -5.78
CA VAL A 152 -5.36 -3.32 -4.64
C VAL A 152 -3.97 -3.86 -5.03
N PHE A 153 -2.98 -2.98 -5.07
CA PHE A 153 -1.58 -3.33 -5.34
C PHE A 153 -0.83 -3.70 -4.06
N GLY A 154 -1.20 -3.09 -2.95
CA GLY A 154 -0.63 -3.36 -1.63
C GLY A 154 -1.57 -2.95 -0.53
N GLU A 155 -1.62 -3.71 0.56
CA GLU A 155 -2.46 -3.39 1.71
C GLU A 155 -1.83 -3.77 3.06
N THR A 156 -2.47 -3.32 4.14
CA THR A 156 -2.12 -3.81 5.47
C THR A 156 -2.67 -5.21 5.67
N LEU A 157 -1.84 -6.11 6.18
CA LEU A 157 -2.24 -7.48 6.52
C LEU A 157 -2.60 -7.65 8.00
N ASP A 158 -2.59 -6.56 8.77
CA ASP A 158 -2.93 -6.58 10.19
C ASP A 158 -3.91 -5.47 10.62
N ILE A 159 -3.43 -4.24 10.84
CA ILE A 159 -4.24 -3.11 11.32
C ILE A 159 -4.03 -1.91 10.41
N GLY A 160 -5.07 -1.10 10.21
CA GLY A 160 -4.96 0.19 9.51
C GLY A 160 -3.94 1.12 10.19
N LEU A 161 -3.29 1.97 9.39
CA LEU A 161 -2.26 2.90 9.85
C LEU A 161 -2.81 3.88 10.91
N GLY A 162 -4.03 4.37 10.72
CA GLY A 162 -4.68 5.25 11.71
C GLY A 162 -4.93 4.55 13.04
N ASN A 163 -5.43 3.32 13.03
CA ASN A 163 -5.59 2.51 14.24
C ASN A 163 -4.23 2.19 14.90
N SER A 164 -3.19 1.93 14.11
CA SER A 164 -1.84 1.71 14.65
C SER A 164 -1.29 2.94 15.37
N LEU A 165 -1.46 4.14 14.77
CA LEU A 165 -1.14 5.43 15.39
C LEU A 165 -1.93 5.66 16.68
N ASP A 166 -3.24 5.42 16.67
CA ASP A 166 -4.09 5.56 17.86
C ASP A 166 -3.70 4.57 18.97
N LYS A 167 -3.36 3.33 18.62
CA LYS A 167 -2.91 2.31 19.57
C LYS A 167 -1.57 2.68 20.20
N PHE A 168 -0.63 3.19 19.41
CA PHE A 168 0.64 3.71 19.88
C PHE A 168 0.43 4.93 20.80
N ALA A 169 -0.35 5.92 20.36
CA ALA A 169 -0.67 7.12 21.14
C ALA A 169 -1.27 6.77 22.51
N ARG A 170 -2.21 5.81 22.55
CA ARG A 170 -2.79 5.33 23.80
C ARG A 170 -1.75 4.72 24.74
N SER A 171 -0.81 3.95 24.19
CA SER A 171 0.29 3.34 24.95
C SER A 171 1.28 4.39 25.48
N ALA A 172 1.43 5.49 24.76
CA ALA A 172 2.19 6.67 25.19
C ALA A 172 1.47 7.52 26.26
N GLY A 173 0.18 7.27 26.53
CA GLY A 173 -0.63 8.07 27.45
C GLY A 173 -1.28 9.29 26.79
N LEU A 174 -1.28 9.37 25.46
CA LEU A 174 -1.90 10.45 24.70
C LEU A 174 -3.41 10.19 24.50
N PRO A 175 -4.27 11.22 24.59
CA PRO A 175 -5.70 11.08 24.34
C PRO A 175 -6.01 10.84 22.86
N HIS A 176 -7.22 10.36 22.57
CA HIS A 176 -7.74 10.23 21.21
C HIS A 176 -8.32 11.59 20.73
N PRO A 177 -8.11 12.01 19.47
CA PRO A 177 -7.38 11.32 18.38
C PRO A 177 -5.86 11.40 18.52
N GLY A 178 -5.19 10.25 18.36
CA GLY A 178 -3.76 10.11 18.63
C GLY A 178 -2.86 10.66 17.52
N GLY A 179 -3.26 10.51 16.25
CA GLY A 179 -2.47 10.92 15.08
C GLY A 179 -1.93 12.36 15.15
N PRO A 180 -2.78 13.39 15.37
CA PRO A 180 -2.32 14.78 15.48
C PRO A 180 -1.35 15.04 16.63
N LEU A 181 -1.49 14.31 17.74
CA LEU A 181 -0.60 14.45 18.90
C LEU A 181 0.76 13.81 18.62
N VAL A 182 0.78 12.61 18.03
CA VAL A 182 2.02 11.96 17.59
C VAL A 182 2.80 12.87 16.64
N GLU A 183 2.11 13.49 15.68
CA GLU A 183 2.72 14.47 14.76
C GLU A 183 3.27 15.71 15.48
N LYS A 184 2.56 16.20 16.51
CA LYS A 184 3.01 17.34 17.32
C LYS A 184 4.31 17.01 18.06
N TYR A 185 4.33 15.90 18.81
CA TYR A 185 5.50 15.49 19.59
C TYR A 185 6.69 15.12 18.70
N ALA A 186 6.45 14.52 17.53
CA ALA A 186 7.51 14.16 16.59
C ALA A 186 8.36 15.36 16.14
N LYS A 187 7.80 16.59 16.13
CA LYS A 187 8.53 17.82 15.76
C LYS A 187 9.56 18.24 16.80
N GLU A 188 9.42 17.79 18.04
CA GLU A 188 10.32 18.12 19.15
C GLU A 188 11.47 17.09 19.29
N ALA A 189 11.50 16.08 18.43
CA ALA A 189 12.49 15.01 18.49
C ALA A 189 13.91 15.48 18.14
N THR A 190 14.88 15.11 18.97
CA THR A 190 16.29 15.43 18.77
C THR A 190 17.13 14.22 18.41
N GLU A 191 16.67 12.99 18.71
CA GLU A 191 17.41 11.74 18.52
C GLU A 191 16.61 10.73 17.71
N ASN A 192 17.30 9.83 17.03
CA ASN A 192 16.68 8.79 16.22
C ASN A 192 16.55 7.51 17.04
N ILE A 193 15.34 6.94 17.07
CA ILE A 193 15.07 5.64 17.67
C ILE A 193 14.82 4.63 16.56
N GLU A 194 15.43 3.46 16.72
CA GLU A 194 15.25 2.37 15.78
C GLU A 194 13.96 1.59 16.06
N LEU A 195 13.15 1.43 15.01
CA LEU A 195 11.93 0.64 15.02
C LEU A 195 11.93 -0.36 13.85
N PRO A 196 11.19 -1.48 13.94
CA PRO A 196 11.15 -2.49 12.89
C PRO A 196 10.47 -1.97 11.62
N TYR A 197 11.08 -2.24 10.48
CA TYR A 197 10.56 -1.89 9.15
C TYR A 197 10.06 -3.15 8.44
N THR A 198 8.74 -3.31 8.33
CA THR A 198 8.13 -4.58 7.88
C THR A 198 7.30 -4.40 6.61
N VAL A 199 7.97 -4.42 5.46
CA VAL A 199 7.34 -4.51 4.14
C VAL A 199 7.68 -5.86 3.53
N LYS A 200 6.68 -6.59 3.05
CA LYS A 200 6.84 -7.88 2.37
C LYS A 200 6.19 -7.80 0.99
N GLY A 201 7.00 -7.84 -0.07
CA GLY A 201 6.49 -7.60 -1.43
C GLY A 201 5.87 -6.20 -1.54
N MET A 202 4.55 -6.16 -1.72
CA MET A 202 3.76 -4.92 -1.80
C MET A 202 2.96 -4.63 -0.53
N ASP A 203 3.05 -5.47 0.49
CA ASP A 203 2.19 -5.36 1.68
C ASP A 203 3.00 -4.89 2.90
N PHE A 204 2.33 -4.19 3.81
CA PHE A 204 2.94 -3.63 5.02
C PHE A 204 2.24 -4.12 6.30
N PHE A 205 2.98 -4.13 7.41
CA PHE A 205 2.50 -4.61 8.71
C PHE A 205 2.82 -3.59 9.80
N PHE A 206 1.79 -3.10 10.50
CA PHE A 206 1.98 -2.05 11.52
C PHE A 206 1.94 -2.57 12.96
N SER A 207 1.50 -3.82 13.22
CA SER A 207 1.39 -4.36 14.58
C SER A 207 2.75 -4.59 15.24
N GLY A 208 3.73 -5.07 14.46
CA GLY A 208 5.11 -5.25 14.94
C GLY A 208 5.73 -3.91 15.33
N LEU A 209 5.48 -2.87 14.53
CA LEU A 209 5.91 -1.49 14.78
C LEU A 209 5.28 -0.94 16.07
N SER A 210 3.95 -1.05 16.22
CA SER A 210 3.23 -0.63 17.44
C SER A 210 3.74 -1.34 18.69
N THR A 211 3.93 -2.66 18.62
CA THR A 211 4.40 -3.46 19.76
C THR A 211 5.83 -3.09 20.17
N ALA A 212 6.74 -2.91 19.20
CA ALA A 212 8.11 -2.49 19.47
C ALA A 212 8.16 -1.10 20.11
N ALA A 213 7.38 -0.15 19.59
CA ALA A 213 7.33 1.20 20.13
C ALA A 213 6.76 1.22 21.57
N THR A 214 5.66 0.50 21.82
CA THR A 214 5.08 0.37 23.17
C THR A 214 6.07 -0.26 24.16
N ARG A 215 6.82 -1.27 23.74
CA ARG A 215 7.85 -1.90 24.58
C ARG A 215 8.95 -0.91 24.98
N LEU A 216 9.47 -0.14 24.03
CA LEU A 216 10.50 0.88 24.31
C LEU A 216 9.99 1.96 25.28
N LEU A 217 8.72 2.38 25.16
CA LEU A 217 8.07 3.29 26.11
C LEU A 217 8.02 2.70 27.53
N GLN A 218 7.66 1.43 27.67
CA GLN A 218 7.58 0.75 28.97
C GLN A 218 8.97 0.57 29.60
N GLU A 219 9.96 0.19 28.80
CA GLU A 219 11.36 0.05 29.25
C GLU A 219 11.92 1.40 29.73
N ASN A 220 11.62 2.50 29.03
CA ASN A 220 12.04 3.84 29.45
C ASN A 220 11.39 4.27 30.79
N LYS A 221 10.06 4.09 30.93
CA LYS A 221 9.34 4.36 32.18
C LYS A 221 9.92 3.59 33.36
N SER A 222 10.29 2.32 33.12
CA SER A 222 10.87 1.45 34.15
C SER A 222 12.28 1.90 34.57
N LYS A 223 13.11 2.34 33.61
CA LYS A 223 14.44 2.91 33.88
C LYS A 223 14.35 4.19 34.70
N ASN A 224 13.42 5.09 34.38
CA ASN A 224 13.25 6.36 35.09
C ASN A 224 12.71 6.16 36.52
N GLN A 225 11.79 5.21 36.72
CA GLN A 225 11.33 4.83 38.07
C GLN A 225 12.48 4.26 38.94
N ASN A 226 13.32 3.39 38.37
CA ASN A 226 14.46 2.81 39.09
C ASN A 226 15.54 3.86 39.42
N GLN A 227 15.79 4.82 38.54
CA GLN A 227 16.73 5.92 38.80
C GLN A 227 16.23 6.85 39.90
N ASN A 228 14.93 7.18 39.91
CA ASN A 228 14.34 8.01 40.97
C ASN A 228 14.34 7.29 42.33
N GLN A 229 14.11 5.96 42.37
CA GLN A 229 14.22 5.19 43.62
C GLN A 229 15.66 5.13 44.15
N ASN A 230 16.65 4.96 43.27
CA ASN A 230 18.08 4.97 43.67
C ASN A 230 18.55 6.35 44.12
N GLN A 231 18.05 7.44 43.54
CA GLN A 231 18.33 8.80 44.00
C GLN A 231 17.65 9.10 45.35
N THR A 232 16.43 8.61 45.58
CA THR A 232 15.72 8.79 46.87
C THR A 232 16.38 8.00 48.00
N GLN A 233 16.98 6.83 47.70
CA GLN A 233 17.79 6.08 48.69
C GLN A 233 19.13 6.76 48.99
N ASN A 234 19.78 7.38 48.01
CA ASN A 234 21.04 8.11 48.22
C ASN A 234 20.85 9.51 48.83
N GLN A 235 19.68 10.15 48.68
CA GLN A 235 19.38 11.45 49.31
C GLN A 235 19.08 11.36 50.81
N ASN A 236 18.84 10.16 51.36
CA ASN A 236 18.76 9.96 52.80
C ASN A 236 20.12 9.98 53.53
N GLN A 237 21.23 10.23 52.82
CA GLN A 237 22.56 10.43 53.42
C GLN A 237 23.15 11.83 53.23
N THR A 238 22.46 12.79 52.60
CA THR A 238 23.00 14.15 52.49
C THR A 238 21.90 15.20 52.42
N GLN A 239 21.28 15.51 53.56
CA GLN A 239 20.56 16.78 53.71
C GLN A 239 21.58 17.91 53.85
N ASN A 240 21.76 18.71 52.80
CA ASN A 240 21.85 20.16 52.95
C ASN A 240 21.81 20.89 51.60
N LYS A 241 20.82 21.79 51.49
CA LYS A 241 20.83 23.10 50.82
C LYS A 241 21.43 23.17 49.41
N ASN A 242 20.58 23.45 48.42
CA ASN A 242 20.54 24.77 47.79
C ASN A 242 19.31 24.95 46.90
N ASN A 243 18.68 26.13 47.05
CA ASN A 243 17.73 26.70 46.11
C ASN A 243 18.52 27.30 44.93
N GLY A 244 18.14 26.97 43.70
CA GLY A 244 18.72 27.55 42.50
C GLY A 244 17.84 27.28 41.27
N GLU A 245 17.32 28.37 40.71
CA GLU A 245 16.98 28.65 39.30
C GLU A 245 16.41 27.52 38.43
N LYS A 246 15.15 27.72 38.00
CA LYS A 246 14.50 26.97 36.92
C LYS A 246 15.07 27.40 35.57
N ASP A 247 16.18 26.80 35.16
CA ASP A 247 16.51 26.69 33.74
C ASP A 247 15.49 25.79 33.04
N GLY A 248 15.20 26.09 31.77
CA GLY A 248 14.19 25.43 30.92
C GLY A 248 14.50 23.96 30.60
N ASN A 249 14.55 23.14 31.64
CA ASN A 249 14.82 21.71 31.56
C ASN A 249 13.50 21.01 31.19
N VAL A 250 13.35 20.67 29.91
CA VAL A 250 12.24 19.83 29.41
C VAL A 250 12.31 18.47 30.10
N ASP A 251 11.15 17.93 30.50
CA ASP A 251 11.06 16.62 31.15
C ASP A 251 11.75 15.54 30.28
N PRO A 252 12.72 14.77 30.81
CA PRO A 252 13.34 13.65 30.08
C PRO A 252 12.32 12.66 29.49
N ASP A 253 11.16 12.49 30.14
CA ASP A 253 10.06 11.66 29.63
C ASP A 253 9.42 12.26 28.37
N ASP A 254 9.29 13.60 28.31
CA ASP A 254 8.77 14.31 27.13
C ASP A 254 9.75 14.23 25.95
N LYS A 255 11.06 14.29 26.19
CA LYS A 255 12.09 14.16 25.14
C LYS A 255 12.10 12.76 24.52
N PHE A 256 12.03 11.71 25.33
CA PHE A 256 11.98 10.34 24.82
C PHE A 256 10.68 10.09 24.03
N LEU A 257 9.55 10.62 24.54
CA LEU A 257 8.26 10.57 23.85
C LEU A 257 8.32 11.22 22.47
N ALA A 258 8.90 12.42 22.37
CA ALA A 258 9.12 13.10 21.09
C ALA A 258 9.92 12.23 20.10
N ASN A 259 11.07 11.69 20.55
CA ASN A 259 11.93 10.85 19.74
C ASN A 259 11.22 9.59 19.21
N ILE A 260 10.42 8.93 20.05
CA ILE A 260 9.71 7.72 19.63
C ILE A 260 8.49 8.04 18.75
N CYS A 261 7.81 9.17 18.96
CA CYS A 261 6.79 9.68 18.07
C CYS A 261 7.35 9.92 16.66
N ARG A 262 8.52 10.56 16.53
CA ARG A 262 9.19 10.74 15.23
C ARG A 262 9.57 9.39 14.61
N ALA A 263 10.25 8.52 15.36
CA ALA A 263 10.65 7.22 14.85
C ALA A 263 9.45 6.41 14.33
N TYR A 264 8.35 6.42 15.07
CA TYR A 264 7.11 5.75 14.69
C TYR A 264 6.53 6.33 13.40
N GLN A 265 6.40 7.65 13.33
CA GLN A 265 5.86 8.37 12.18
C GLN A 265 6.69 8.12 10.91
N GLU A 266 8.01 8.28 11.00
CA GLU A 266 8.94 8.10 9.88
C GLU A 266 8.96 6.65 9.38
N THR A 267 8.95 5.68 10.29
CA THR A 267 8.94 4.26 9.92
C THR A 267 7.62 3.90 9.25
N ALA A 268 6.48 4.23 9.86
CA ALA A 268 5.17 3.87 9.34
C ALA A 268 4.88 4.53 7.98
N PHE A 269 5.26 5.80 7.81
CA PHE A 269 5.02 6.52 6.57
C PHE A 269 5.99 6.09 5.47
N ALA A 270 7.27 5.84 5.79
CA ALA A 270 8.22 5.32 4.80
C ALA A 270 7.75 3.98 4.22
N MET A 271 7.15 3.11 5.04
CA MET A 271 6.54 1.85 4.59
C MET A 271 5.40 2.10 3.58
N SER A 272 4.46 2.99 3.91
CA SER A 272 3.34 3.33 3.02
C SER A 272 3.80 4.01 1.72
N VAL A 273 4.77 4.92 1.81
CA VAL A 273 5.33 5.63 0.65
C VAL A 273 6.11 4.68 -0.25
N GLU A 274 6.87 3.74 0.31
CA GLU A 274 7.58 2.73 -0.48
C GLU A 274 6.63 1.83 -1.27
N VAL A 275 5.56 1.34 -0.66
CA VAL A 275 4.57 0.53 -1.39
C VAL A 275 3.86 1.35 -2.46
N THR A 276 3.56 2.63 -2.17
CA THR A 276 3.00 3.56 -3.16
C THR A 276 3.96 3.78 -4.33
N GLU A 277 5.25 3.95 -4.04
CA GLU A 277 6.31 4.11 -5.04
C GLU A 277 6.42 2.87 -5.94
N ARG A 278 6.34 1.66 -5.36
CA ARG A 278 6.34 0.40 -6.12
C ARG A 278 5.11 0.26 -7.00
N ALA A 279 3.92 0.59 -6.49
CA ALA A 279 2.69 0.56 -7.27
C ALA A 279 2.72 1.57 -8.42
N LEU A 280 3.30 2.76 -8.19
CA LEU A 280 3.51 3.76 -9.24
C LEU A 280 4.42 3.23 -10.35
N ALA A 281 5.53 2.58 -10.00
CA ALA A 281 6.42 1.96 -10.96
C ALA A 281 5.74 0.80 -11.74
N HIS A 282 4.99 -0.05 -11.03
CA HIS A 282 4.33 -1.21 -11.61
C HIS A 282 3.17 -0.83 -12.54
N THR A 283 2.38 0.20 -12.18
CA THR A 283 1.23 0.66 -12.99
C THR A 283 1.62 1.54 -14.16
N GLY A 284 2.85 2.10 -14.17
CA GLY A 284 3.29 3.09 -15.15
C GLY A 284 2.53 4.43 -15.07
N LYS A 285 1.72 4.64 -14.04
CA LYS A 285 0.97 5.90 -13.84
C LYS A 285 1.92 7.02 -13.41
N SER A 286 1.48 8.26 -13.58
CA SER A 286 2.29 9.46 -13.29
C SER A 286 1.64 10.41 -12.28
N GLU A 287 0.63 9.92 -11.57
CA GLU A 287 -0.13 10.68 -10.58
C GLU A 287 -0.30 9.84 -9.32
N VAL A 288 -0.18 10.48 -8.16
CA VAL A 288 -0.47 9.89 -6.85
C VAL A 288 -1.53 10.73 -6.15
N LEU A 289 -2.57 10.09 -5.65
CA LEU A 289 -3.63 10.71 -4.84
C LEU A 289 -3.56 10.16 -3.42
N LEU A 290 -3.56 11.06 -2.42
CA LEU A 290 -3.68 10.68 -1.01
C LEU A 290 -5.13 10.81 -0.55
N ALA A 291 -5.72 9.73 -0.08
CA ALA A 291 -7.09 9.67 0.43
C ALA A 291 -7.14 9.16 1.88
N GLY A 292 -8.24 9.47 2.58
CA GLY A 292 -8.49 9.05 3.96
C GLY A 292 -7.91 9.97 5.04
N GLY A 293 -8.44 9.82 6.26
CA GLY A 293 -8.21 10.76 7.36
C GLY A 293 -6.76 10.86 7.86
N VAL A 294 -5.96 9.80 7.71
CA VAL A 294 -4.52 9.84 8.05
C VAL A 294 -3.76 10.76 7.09
N GLY A 295 -4.30 10.96 5.88
CA GLY A 295 -3.79 11.91 4.91
C GLY A 295 -3.80 13.36 5.38
N ALA A 296 -4.42 13.69 6.52
CA ALA A 296 -4.29 15.00 7.16
C ALA A 296 -2.88 15.30 7.70
N ASN A 297 -2.04 14.26 7.91
CA ASN A 297 -0.70 14.41 8.48
C ASN A 297 0.25 15.11 7.49
N SER A 298 0.92 16.18 7.94
CA SER A 298 1.79 16.99 7.09
C SER A 298 3.06 16.27 6.66
N ARG A 299 3.64 15.44 7.53
CA ARG A 299 4.86 14.67 7.20
C ARG A 299 4.59 13.58 6.16
N LEU A 300 3.46 12.87 6.26
CA LEU A 300 3.09 11.88 5.23
C LEU A 300 2.95 12.54 3.86
N ARG A 301 2.30 13.72 3.79
CA ARG A 301 2.18 14.51 2.55
C ARG A 301 3.55 14.92 2.02
N GLU A 302 4.43 15.38 2.89
CA GLU A 302 5.79 15.78 2.52
C GLU A 302 6.56 14.61 1.88
N MET A 303 6.55 13.44 2.52
CA MET A 303 7.24 12.25 2.01
C MET A 303 6.68 11.77 0.67
N LEU A 304 5.35 11.79 0.50
CA LEU A 304 4.72 11.44 -0.78
C LEU A 304 5.05 12.46 -1.86
N ASN A 305 5.06 13.76 -1.54
CA ASN A 305 5.42 14.81 -2.48
C ASN A 305 6.86 14.66 -2.94
N GLN A 306 7.80 14.45 -2.01
CA GLN A 306 9.22 14.20 -2.32
C GLN A 306 9.38 12.96 -3.23
N MET A 307 8.71 11.85 -2.90
CA MET A 307 8.72 10.65 -3.73
C MET A 307 8.17 10.92 -5.14
N CYS A 308 7.07 11.68 -5.26
CA CYS A 308 6.49 12.04 -6.55
C CYS A 308 7.43 12.93 -7.38
N GLU A 309 8.06 13.94 -6.75
CA GLU A 309 9.06 14.81 -7.40
C GLU A 309 10.25 14.00 -7.91
N GLU A 310 10.79 13.10 -7.08
CA GLU A 310 11.88 12.18 -7.44
C GLU A 310 11.50 11.27 -8.62
N ARG A 311 10.23 10.86 -8.73
CA ARG A 311 9.68 10.02 -9.79
C ARG A 311 9.22 10.80 -11.03
N GLY A 312 9.14 12.13 -10.97
CA GLY A 312 8.53 12.95 -12.01
C GLY A 312 7.02 12.74 -12.14
N ALA A 313 6.35 12.35 -11.05
CA ALA A 313 4.91 12.20 -10.92
C ALA A 313 4.28 13.42 -10.24
N LYS A 314 2.97 13.61 -10.41
CA LYS A 314 2.19 14.65 -9.72
C LYS A 314 1.58 14.10 -8.45
N PHE A 315 1.57 14.91 -7.40
CA PHE A 315 0.96 14.55 -6.12
C PHE A 315 -0.30 15.39 -5.88
N TYR A 316 -1.39 14.73 -5.51
CA TYR A 316 -2.68 15.35 -5.24
C TYR A 316 -3.20 14.99 -3.85
N VAL A 317 -3.77 15.98 -3.18
CA VAL A 317 -4.37 15.87 -1.86
C VAL A 317 -5.65 16.69 -1.86
N PRO A 318 -6.83 16.10 -1.62
CA PRO A 318 -8.06 16.88 -1.55
C PRO A 318 -8.08 17.77 -0.29
N GLU A 319 -8.97 18.74 -0.27
CA GLU A 319 -9.19 19.58 0.91
C GLU A 319 -9.50 18.75 2.15
N LYS A 320 -9.08 19.22 3.33
CA LYS A 320 -9.18 18.48 4.60
C LYS A 320 -10.61 17.98 4.89
N ARG A 321 -11.65 18.73 4.49
CA ARG A 321 -13.06 18.34 4.69
C ARG A 321 -13.46 17.06 3.94
N PHE A 322 -12.81 16.75 2.82
CA PHE A 322 -13.09 15.55 2.01
C PHE A 322 -12.21 14.34 2.38
N MET A 323 -11.22 14.51 3.26
CA MET A 323 -10.32 13.43 3.65
C MET A 323 -10.90 12.51 4.72
N GLY A 324 -11.75 13.05 5.60
CA GLY A 324 -12.48 12.26 6.58
C GLY A 324 -13.76 11.67 6.00
N ASP A 325 -14.43 10.81 6.76
CA ASP A 325 -15.73 10.26 6.36
C ASP A 325 -16.75 11.41 6.26
N ASN A 326 -17.42 11.57 5.12
CA ASN A 326 -18.32 12.69 4.87
C ASN A 326 -19.47 12.28 3.93
N GLY A 327 -20.60 12.98 3.98
CA GLY A 327 -21.76 12.66 3.15
C GLY A 327 -21.51 12.97 1.67
N ALA A 328 -20.66 13.96 1.39
CA ALA A 328 -20.39 14.43 0.03
C ALA A 328 -19.70 13.36 -0.83
N MET A 329 -18.77 12.58 -0.28
CA MET A 329 -18.10 11.50 -1.03
C MET A 329 -19.08 10.41 -1.47
N ILE A 330 -20.07 10.08 -0.62
CA ILE A 330 -21.12 9.11 -0.91
C ILE A 330 -22.09 9.67 -1.95
N ALA A 331 -22.47 10.95 -1.79
CA ALA A 331 -23.36 11.62 -2.72
C ALA A 331 -22.75 11.71 -4.13
N TYR A 332 -21.49 12.12 -4.22
CA TYR A 332 -20.80 12.30 -5.50
C TYR A 332 -20.54 10.97 -6.21
N THR A 333 -20.06 9.96 -5.48
CA THR A 333 -19.88 8.61 -6.07
C THR A 333 -21.22 8.01 -6.47
N GLY A 334 -22.27 8.25 -5.68
CA GLY A 334 -23.63 7.88 -6.02
C GLY A 334 -24.15 8.58 -7.28
N LEU A 335 -23.77 9.85 -7.50
CA LEU A 335 -24.05 10.60 -8.72
C LEU A 335 -23.37 9.97 -9.93
N LEU A 336 -22.09 9.59 -9.82
CA LEU A 336 -21.37 8.90 -10.90
C LEU A 336 -22.05 7.58 -11.27
N MET A 337 -22.35 6.75 -10.27
CA MET A 337 -23.04 5.47 -10.43
C MET A 337 -24.44 5.65 -11.04
N TYR A 338 -25.23 6.60 -10.52
CA TYR A 338 -26.57 6.88 -11.03
C TYR A 338 -26.55 7.28 -12.50
N LYS A 339 -25.61 8.14 -12.91
CA LYS A 339 -25.46 8.54 -14.33
C LYS A 339 -25.03 7.38 -15.22
N ALA A 340 -24.32 6.39 -14.69
CA ALA A 340 -23.98 5.16 -15.38
C ALA A 340 -25.13 4.11 -15.39
N GLY A 341 -26.23 4.36 -14.68
CA GLY A 341 -27.36 3.44 -14.55
C GLY A 341 -27.21 2.42 -13.40
N ASP A 342 -26.18 2.53 -12.58
CA ASP A 342 -25.90 1.64 -11.45
C ASP A 342 -26.77 2.01 -10.25
N THR A 343 -27.97 1.46 -10.23
CA THR A 343 -28.95 1.61 -9.15
C THR A 343 -29.30 0.25 -8.55
N LEU A 344 -29.84 0.25 -7.34
CA LEU A 344 -30.19 -0.97 -6.60
C LEU A 344 -31.70 -1.06 -6.39
N SER A 345 -32.22 -2.29 -6.44
CA SER A 345 -33.53 -2.59 -5.86
C SER A 345 -33.46 -2.55 -4.33
N LEU A 346 -34.61 -2.49 -3.66
CA LEU A 346 -34.65 -2.54 -2.20
C LEU A 346 -34.14 -3.89 -1.67
N GLU A 347 -34.43 -4.98 -2.38
CA GLU A 347 -34.01 -6.34 -2.06
C GLU A 347 -32.49 -6.51 -2.16
N GLU A 348 -31.85 -5.85 -3.13
CA GLU A 348 -30.40 -5.91 -3.37
C GLU A 348 -29.60 -4.94 -2.50
N SER A 349 -30.27 -4.01 -1.82
CA SER A 349 -29.66 -2.94 -1.01
C SER A 349 -29.11 -3.41 0.35
N ALA A 350 -28.87 -4.71 0.53
CA ALA A 350 -28.27 -5.26 1.74
C ALA A 350 -26.87 -4.66 2.00
N VAL A 351 -26.58 -4.35 3.26
CA VAL A 351 -25.28 -3.84 3.68
C VAL A 351 -24.24 -4.95 3.64
N ASP A 352 -23.00 -4.58 3.37
CA ASP A 352 -21.89 -5.52 3.35
C ASP A 352 -20.73 -4.94 4.18
N ALA A 353 -20.52 -5.49 5.37
CA ALA A 353 -19.48 -5.02 6.27
C ALA A 353 -18.06 -5.28 5.73
N GLY A 354 -17.91 -6.26 4.82
CA GLY A 354 -16.65 -6.65 4.20
C GLY A 354 -16.52 -6.18 2.75
N PHE A 355 -17.29 -5.18 2.32
CA PHE A 355 -17.35 -4.76 0.92
C PHE A 355 -16.01 -4.20 0.42
N ARG A 356 -15.19 -5.01 -0.23
CA ARG A 356 -13.86 -4.59 -0.70
C ARG A 356 -13.96 -3.66 -1.90
N ALA A 357 -12.98 -2.77 -2.04
CA ALA A 357 -12.92 -1.80 -3.14
C ALA A 357 -12.70 -2.48 -4.51
N ASP A 358 -11.97 -3.60 -4.53
CA ASP A 358 -11.67 -4.38 -5.74
C ASP A 358 -12.84 -5.25 -6.22
N HIS A 359 -13.90 -5.38 -5.42
CA HIS A 359 -15.16 -6.03 -5.82
C HIS A 359 -16.13 -5.09 -6.55
N VAL A 360 -15.82 -3.79 -6.59
CA VAL A 360 -16.68 -2.79 -7.21
C VAL A 360 -16.39 -2.72 -8.70
N SER A 361 -17.40 -3.02 -9.51
CA SER A 361 -17.39 -2.72 -10.94
C SER A 361 -17.56 -1.22 -11.14
N VAL A 362 -16.54 -0.57 -11.68
CA VAL A 362 -16.53 0.87 -11.98
C VAL A 362 -17.06 1.06 -13.40
N THR A 363 -18.35 1.32 -13.52
CA THR A 363 -19.07 1.47 -14.79
C THR A 363 -19.05 2.90 -15.34
N TRP A 364 -18.72 3.88 -14.48
CA TRP A 364 -18.72 5.31 -14.79
C TRP A 364 -17.40 5.83 -15.35
N LYS A 365 -16.38 4.97 -15.48
CA LYS A 365 -15.11 5.29 -16.14
C LYS A 365 -14.98 4.51 -17.44
N GLU A 366 -14.42 5.13 -18.46
CA GLU A 366 -14.03 4.42 -19.68
C GLU A 366 -12.95 3.38 -19.35
N LYS A 367 -13.07 2.19 -19.94
CA LYS A 367 -12.04 1.17 -19.82
C LYS A 367 -10.79 1.65 -20.54
N ASN A 368 -9.84 2.20 -19.80
CA ASN A 368 -8.53 2.51 -20.36
C ASN A 368 -7.89 1.19 -20.83
N PRO A 369 -7.40 1.11 -22.08
CA PRO A 369 -6.54 0.00 -22.46
C PRO A 369 -5.37 -0.04 -21.49
N ILE A 370 -4.89 -1.24 -21.16
CA ILE A 370 -3.64 -1.42 -20.42
C ILE A 370 -2.60 -0.56 -21.15
N HIS A 371 -2.09 0.48 -20.49
CA HIS A 371 -0.86 1.10 -20.96
C HIS A 371 0.20 0.01 -20.79
N VAL A 372 0.41 -0.77 -21.84
CA VAL A 372 1.65 -1.51 -22.04
C VAL A 372 2.71 -0.45 -21.90
N ALA A 373 3.48 -0.53 -20.82
CA ALA A 373 4.52 0.44 -20.51
C ALA A 373 5.33 0.67 -21.79
N MET A 374 5.24 1.87 -22.36
CA MET A 374 6.22 2.35 -23.33
C MET A 374 7.53 2.49 -22.57
N GLU A 375 8.22 1.36 -22.39
CA GLU A 375 9.60 1.31 -21.97
C GLU A 375 10.46 1.84 -23.12
N ILE A 376 11.27 2.86 -22.80
CA ILE A 376 12.70 2.96 -23.16
C ILE A 376 13.31 4.29 -22.65
N GLN A 377 12.55 5.31 -22.24
CA GLN A 377 13.16 6.64 -22.01
C GLN A 377 12.92 7.37 -20.67
N LYS A 378 12.44 6.71 -19.60
CA LYS A 378 12.35 7.33 -18.26
C LYS A 378 12.83 6.47 -17.07
N MET A 379 13.65 5.44 -17.28
CA MET A 379 14.32 4.69 -16.19
C MET A 379 15.54 5.42 -15.59
N LYS A 380 15.38 6.67 -15.16
CA LYS A 380 16.37 7.33 -14.28
C LYS A 380 15.81 7.72 -12.92
N ASN A 381 14.50 7.83 -12.82
CA ASN A 381 13.87 8.47 -11.68
C ASN A 381 13.17 7.40 -10.83
N GLY A 382 13.91 6.90 -9.83
CA GLY A 382 13.40 6.14 -8.68
C GLY A 382 13.61 4.63 -8.63
N ALA A 383 14.42 4.01 -9.50
CA ALA A 383 14.74 2.58 -9.36
C ALA A 383 15.23 2.21 -7.93
N GLU A 384 14.79 1.07 -7.38
CA GLU A 384 15.22 0.62 -6.04
C GLU A 384 16.72 0.28 -6.02
N ALA A 385 17.26 -0.10 -7.17
CA ALA A 385 18.69 -0.26 -7.41
C ALA A 385 19.06 0.19 -8.83
N VAL A 386 20.30 0.65 -9.02
CA VAL A 386 20.91 0.89 -10.32
C VAL A 386 21.86 -0.26 -10.63
N VAL A 387 21.72 -0.80 -11.84
CA VAL A 387 22.56 -1.90 -12.35
C VAL A 387 23.58 -1.31 -13.30
N SER A 388 24.87 -1.44 -12.95
CA SER A 388 25.98 -1.04 -13.81
C SER A 388 26.75 -2.27 -14.27
N ILE A 389 26.92 -2.41 -15.59
CA ILE A 389 27.79 -3.40 -16.20
C ILE A 389 29.20 -2.81 -16.19
N CYS A 390 30.18 -3.54 -15.65
CA CYS A 390 31.59 -3.14 -15.74
C CYS A 390 32.19 -3.67 -17.06
N PRO A 391 32.49 -2.83 -18.07
CA PRO A 391 32.97 -3.34 -19.35
C PRO A 391 34.49 -3.57 -19.36
N LYS A 392 34.93 -4.53 -20.20
CA LYS A 392 36.16 -4.38 -20.99
C LYS A 392 35.83 -4.55 -22.48
N VAL A 393 35.84 -3.42 -23.19
CA VAL A 393 36.20 -3.22 -24.60
C VAL A 393 35.22 -3.72 -25.69
N PHE A 394 34.62 -2.72 -26.36
CA PHE A 394 33.94 -2.67 -27.67
C PHE A 394 32.59 -3.40 -27.86
N GLY A 395 31.53 -2.58 -27.89
CA GLY A 395 30.60 -2.57 -29.03
C GLY A 395 29.28 -3.31 -28.88
N PHE A 396 28.38 -2.82 -28.02
CA PHE A 396 26.93 -2.87 -28.25
C PHE A 396 26.28 -1.63 -27.62
N GLU A 397 25.69 -0.78 -28.47
CA GLU A 397 25.01 0.45 -28.09
C GLU A 397 23.51 0.20 -27.91
N ASN A 398 22.96 0.81 -26.86
CA ASN A 398 21.55 1.11 -26.63
C ASN A 398 20.69 0.07 -25.89
N GLN A 399 21.03 -0.15 -24.61
CA GLN A 399 20.16 0.02 -23.44
C GLN A 399 21.03 -0.25 -22.20
N ILE A 400 20.85 0.51 -21.11
CA ILE A 400 21.73 0.59 -19.91
C ILE A 400 22.87 1.61 -20.06
N ARG A 401 22.70 2.79 -19.45
CA ARG A 401 23.75 3.82 -19.31
C ARG A 401 24.73 3.40 -18.21
N ALA A 402 25.93 2.97 -18.58
CA ALA A 402 27.05 2.83 -17.65
C ALA A 402 27.61 4.22 -17.27
N VAL A 403 27.79 4.48 -15.98
CA VAL A 403 28.65 5.57 -15.49
C VAL A 403 30.05 4.98 -15.32
N VAL A 404 31.00 5.45 -16.14
CA VAL A 404 32.40 5.02 -16.08
C VAL A 404 33.11 5.86 -15.02
N SER A 405 33.64 5.22 -13.97
CA SER A 405 34.66 5.83 -13.12
C SER A 405 36.00 5.15 -13.39
N ASP A 406 36.88 5.84 -14.10
CA ASP A 406 38.28 5.45 -14.28
C ASP A 406 38.98 5.46 -12.93
N ASN A 407 39.34 4.28 -12.42
CA ASN A 407 40.55 4.04 -11.64
C ASN A 407 40.57 2.59 -11.19
N LEU A 408 41.46 1.77 -11.77
CA LEU A 408 42.21 0.74 -11.05
C LEU A 408 43.24 0.11 -11.99
N GLY A 409 44.51 0.36 -11.67
CA GLY A 409 45.67 -0.15 -12.37
C GLY A 409 45.84 -1.65 -12.23
N ASN A 410 46.07 -2.28 -13.38
CA ASN A 410 47.15 -3.24 -13.63
C ASN A 410 47.42 -4.31 -12.57
N GLN A 411 46.64 -5.41 -12.54
CA GLN A 411 47.15 -6.74 -12.14
C GLN A 411 46.43 -7.90 -12.85
N ASN A 412 47.26 -8.83 -13.33
CA ASN A 412 47.08 -10.24 -13.70
C ASN A 412 46.04 -10.67 -14.77
N PRO A 413 46.45 -11.20 -15.95
CA PRO A 413 45.55 -11.58 -17.06
C PRO A 413 44.74 -12.88 -16.86
N ASP A 414 45.13 -13.77 -15.95
CA ASP A 414 44.53 -15.13 -15.85
C ASP A 414 43.36 -15.24 -14.84
N ALA A 415 42.93 -14.14 -14.23
CA ALA A 415 41.87 -14.13 -13.19
C ALA A 415 40.49 -13.60 -13.66
N LEU A 416 40.30 -13.33 -14.95
CA LEU A 416 39.15 -12.57 -15.48
C LEU A 416 38.36 -13.35 -16.54
N LYS A 417 37.45 -14.24 -16.10
CA LYS A 417 36.62 -15.05 -17.00
C LYS A 417 35.09 -14.91 -16.87
N SER A 418 34.58 -13.88 -16.21
CA SER A 418 33.14 -13.60 -16.22
C SER A 418 32.85 -12.10 -16.16
N GLU A 419 31.97 -11.64 -17.02
CA GLU A 419 31.41 -10.28 -16.96
C GLU A 419 30.68 -10.10 -15.62
N MET A 420 30.80 -8.91 -15.03
CA MET A 420 30.33 -8.64 -13.68
C MET A 420 29.34 -7.49 -13.67
N VAL A 421 28.28 -7.67 -12.88
CA VAL A 421 27.24 -6.68 -12.63
C VAL A 421 27.36 -6.16 -11.20
N VAL A 422 27.22 -4.84 -11.05
CA VAL A 422 27.07 -4.20 -9.74
C VAL A 422 25.65 -3.66 -9.61
N LYS A 423 24.90 -4.20 -8.65
CA LYS A 423 23.57 -3.72 -8.26
C LYS A 423 23.72 -2.86 -7.02
N GLU A 424 23.54 -1.55 -7.15
CA GLU A 424 23.66 -0.59 -6.05
C GLU A 424 22.29 -0.03 -5.66
N ARG A 425 21.94 -0.09 -4.37
CA ARG A 425 20.69 0.46 -3.84
C ARG A 425 20.79 1.98 -3.67
N VAL A 426 19.91 2.69 -4.36
CA VAL A 426 19.88 4.16 -4.38
C VAL A 426 19.22 4.69 -3.11
N GLN A 427 19.77 5.78 -2.57
CA GLN A 427 19.17 6.50 -1.45
C GLN A 427 17.79 7.05 -1.81
N LYS A 428 16.85 6.98 -0.88
CA LYS A 428 15.51 7.56 -1.02
C LYS A 428 15.41 8.86 -0.20
N GLY A 429 15.23 10.00 -0.87
CA GLY A 429 15.25 11.31 -0.22
C GLY A 429 14.03 11.57 0.67
N TYR A 430 12.92 10.87 0.42
CA TYR A 430 11.72 10.97 1.25
C TYR A 430 11.87 10.33 2.64
N ARG A 431 12.91 9.53 2.91
CA ARG A 431 13.15 8.88 4.21
C ARG A 431 14.18 9.65 5.02
N LEU A 432 14.16 9.51 6.35
CA LEU A 432 15.31 9.92 7.17
C LEU A 432 16.57 9.17 6.75
N ASP A 433 17.70 9.86 6.65
CA ASP A 433 18.99 9.29 6.21
C ASP A 433 19.40 8.05 7.02
N VAL A 434 19.25 8.09 8.34
CA VAL A 434 19.59 6.98 9.24
C VAL A 434 18.69 5.77 8.97
N LEU A 435 17.40 6.01 8.72
CA LEU A 435 16.44 4.96 8.38
C LEU A 435 16.75 4.36 7.00
N ASP A 436 17.01 5.20 6.00
CA ASP A 436 17.32 4.75 4.64
C ASP A 436 18.62 3.94 4.57
N ALA A 437 19.70 4.44 5.19
CA ALA A 437 20.98 3.73 5.24
C ALA A 437 20.84 2.34 5.86
N ARG A 438 20.07 2.23 6.95
CA ARG A 438 19.77 0.94 7.58
C ARG A 438 18.98 0.02 6.65
N ILE A 439 17.90 0.50 6.04
CA ILE A 439 17.07 -0.29 5.13
C ILE A 439 17.89 -0.81 3.95
N ARG A 440 18.70 0.04 3.32
CA ARG A 440 19.56 -0.37 2.19
C ARG A 440 20.55 -1.45 2.59
N LYS A 441 21.16 -1.32 3.78
CA LYS A 441 22.09 -2.30 4.33
C LYS A 441 21.43 -3.63 4.66
N GLU A 442 20.28 -3.61 5.34
CA GLU A 442 19.54 -4.81 5.70
C GLU A 442 19.04 -5.55 4.46
N ARG A 443 18.47 -4.84 3.47
CA ARG A 443 17.99 -5.46 2.22
C ARG A 443 19.11 -6.04 1.38
N THR A 444 20.25 -5.36 1.26
CA THR A 444 21.42 -5.89 0.56
C THR A 444 21.86 -7.23 1.17
N ARG A 445 21.88 -7.32 2.51
CA ARG A 445 22.21 -8.57 3.22
C ARG A 445 21.16 -9.67 3.02
N VAL A 446 19.87 -9.32 3.11
CA VAL A 446 18.76 -10.26 2.92
C VAL A 446 18.78 -10.81 1.50
N GLU A 447 18.92 -9.96 0.48
CA GLU A 447 18.95 -10.37 -0.92
C GLU A 447 20.08 -11.35 -1.21
N VAL A 448 21.31 -11.04 -0.78
CA VAL A 448 22.47 -11.95 -0.94
C VAL A 448 22.22 -13.29 -0.25
N ARG A 449 21.68 -13.25 0.98
CA ARG A 449 21.36 -14.46 1.73
C ARG A 449 20.33 -15.31 0.99
N MET A 450 19.22 -14.71 0.56
CA MET A 450 18.15 -15.41 -0.17
C MET A 450 18.66 -15.98 -1.49
N MET A 451 19.45 -15.22 -2.25
CA MET A 451 20.06 -15.67 -3.52
C MET A 451 21.01 -16.86 -3.32
N THR A 452 21.79 -16.84 -2.23
CA THR A 452 22.71 -17.93 -1.88
C THR A 452 21.96 -19.18 -1.43
N GLU A 453 20.95 -19.04 -0.57
CA GLU A 453 20.09 -20.14 -0.11
C GLU A 453 19.30 -20.76 -1.28
N ALA A 454 18.78 -19.92 -2.20
CA ALA A 454 18.13 -20.37 -3.43
C ALA A 454 19.08 -21.18 -4.32
N ARG A 455 20.32 -20.71 -4.50
CA ARG A 455 21.35 -21.43 -5.27
C ARG A 455 21.67 -22.79 -4.68
N GLN A 456 21.78 -22.87 -3.35
CA GLN A 456 21.99 -24.15 -2.64
C GLN A 456 20.81 -25.12 -2.82
N ALA A 457 19.60 -24.59 -2.98
CA ALA A 457 18.41 -25.37 -3.32
C ALA A 457 18.33 -25.79 -4.81
N GLY A 458 19.34 -25.44 -5.62
CA GLY A 458 19.39 -25.78 -7.05
C GLY A 458 18.58 -24.86 -7.95
N VAL A 459 18.26 -23.64 -7.48
CA VAL A 459 17.72 -22.56 -8.31
C VAL A 459 18.88 -21.86 -9.02
N LEU A 460 18.73 -21.59 -10.32
CA LEU A 460 19.75 -20.86 -11.07
C LEU A 460 19.67 -19.37 -10.69
N THR A 461 20.74 -18.85 -10.09
CA THR A 461 20.88 -17.44 -9.67
C THR A 461 22.30 -16.95 -9.97
N PRO A 462 22.53 -15.64 -10.14
CA PRO A 462 23.88 -15.10 -10.31
C PRO A 462 24.83 -15.49 -9.18
N VAL A 463 26.08 -15.84 -9.51
CA VAL A 463 27.12 -16.02 -8.48
C VAL A 463 27.47 -14.65 -7.88
N VAL A 464 27.33 -14.52 -6.56
CA VAL A 464 27.74 -13.32 -5.82
C VAL A 464 29.26 -13.34 -5.60
N TYR A 465 29.97 -12.36 -6.15
CA TYR A 465 31.42 -12.20 -6.02
C TYR A 465 31.83 -11.30 -4.85
N GLY A 466 30.96 -10.38 -4.43
CA GLY A 466 31.26 -9.45 -3.35
C GLY A 466 30.05 -8.62 -2.93
N VAL A 467 30.09 -8.12 -1.71
CA VAL A 467 28.99 -7.35 -1.09
C VAL A 467 29.57 -6.17 -0.34
N SER A 468 29.07 -4.97 -0.62
CA SER A 468 29.31 -3.77 0.19
C SER A 468 28.09 -3.50 1.07
N GLU A 469 28.06 -2.38 1.81
CA GLU A 469 26.88 -2.04 2.59
C GLU A 469 25.63 -1.79 1.73
N THR A 470 25.79 -1.33 0.49
CA THR A 470 24.66 -0.91 -0.37
C THR A 470 24.71 -1.51 -1.76
N ALA A 471 25.72 -2.31 -2.09
CA ALA A 471 25.89 -2.87 -3.42
C ALA A 471 26.24 -4.36 -3.40
N ILE A 472 25.73 -5.08 -4.39
CA ILE A 472 26.02 -6.49 -4.64
C ILE A 472 26.76 -6.58 -5.96
N LYS A 473 27.95 -7.18 -5.91
CA LYS A 473 28.74 -7.52 -7.10
C LYS A 473 28.48 -8.98 -7.43
N MET A 474 27.91 -9.24 -8.60
CA MET A 474 27.48 -10.57 -9.01
C MET A 474 27.80 -10.85 -10.49
N GLU A 475 27.64 -12.11 -10.87
CA GLU A 475 27.75 -12.62 -12.23
C GLU A 475 26.78 -11.90 -13.18
N TYR A 476 27.27 -11.52 -14.35
CA TYR A 476 26.42 -11.17 -15.48
C TYR A 476 25.84 -12.44 -16.10
N ILE A 477 24.52 -12.47 -16.26
CA ILE A 477 23.83 -13.59 -16.90
C ILE A 477 23.53 -13.20 -18.34
N SER A 478 24.19 -13.87 -19.29
CA SER A 478 23.89 -13.72 -20.71
C SER A 478 22.55 -14.39 -21.03
N GLY A 479 21.68 -13.67 -21.73
CA GLY A 479 20.37 -14.14 -22.11
C GLY A 479 19.36 -13.00 -22.29
N ILE A 480 18.11 -13.38 -22.49
CA ILE A 480 17.00 -12.45 -22.75
C ILE A 480 16.04 -12.51 -21.56
N PRO A 481 15.55 -11.37 -21.02
CA PRO A 481 14.50 -11.38 -20.02
C PRO A 481 13.28 -12.19 -20.48
N VAL A 482 12.75 -13.06 -19.61
CA VAL A 482 11.65 -13.99 -19.94
C VAL A 482 10.44 -13.27 -20.51
N LYS A 483 10.18 -12.02 -20.10
CA LYS A 483 9.15 -11.15 -20.67
C LYS A 483 9.21 -11.07 -22.20
N PHE A 484 10.39 -10.76 -22.75
CA PHE A 484 10.56 -10.60 -24.21
C PHE A 484 10.53 -11.93 -24.94
N VAL A 485 11.06 -12.97 -24.31
CA VAL A 485 11.03 -14.34 -24.84
C VAL A 485 9.58 -14.81 -25.04
N ILE A 486 8.69 -14.53 -24.08
CA ILE A 486 7.26 -14.88 -24.23
C ILE A 486 6.59 -14.03 -25.31
N ASP A 487 6.96 -12.75 -25.45
CA ASP A 487 6.35 -11.85 -26.44
C ASP A 487 6.73 -12.19 -27.89
N GLU A 488 7.90 -12.80 -28.12
CA GLU A 488 8.35 -13.26 -29.43
C GLU A 488 7.70 -14.58 -29.90
N HIS A 489 7.15 -15.37 -28.98
CA HIS A 489 6.47 -16.64 -29.27
C HIS A 489 4.95 -16.50 -29.06
N ASP A 490 4.20 -16.37 -30.16
CA ASP A 490 2.74 -16.13 -30.08
C ASP A 490 1.92 -17.39 -29.76
N GLY A 491 2.57 -18.56 -29.74
CA GLY A 491 1.99 -19.83 -29.34
C GLY A 491 1.09 -20.47 -30.41
N THR A 492 1.11 -19.96 -31.64
CA THR A 492 0.23 -20.45 -32.72
C THR A 492 0.91 -21.44 -33.68
N GLY A 493 2.24 -21.54 -33.65
CA GLY A 493 3.05 -22.54 -34.37
C GLY A 493 3.40 -23.78 -33.53
N GLY A 494 3.63 -24.93 -34.17
CA GLY A 494 3.96 -26.18 -33.47
C GLY A 494 5.22 -26.11 -32.60
N ASP A 495 6.26 -25.43 -33.09
CA ASP A 495 7.52 -25.22 -32.36
C ASP A 495 7.33 -24.24 -31.18
N ASP A 496 6.47 -23.22 -31.33
CA ASP A 496 6.15 -22.26 -30.27
C ASP A 496 5.39 -22.90 -29.10
N VAL A 497 4.52 -23.87 -29.38
CA VAL A 497 3.79 -24.62 -28.34
C VAL A 497 4.75 -25.45 -27.50
N GLU A 498 5.70 -26.14 -28.13
CA GLU A 498 6.71 -26.93 -27.43
C GLU A 498 7.63 -26.04 -26.58
N PHE A 499 8.06 -24.90 -27.14
CA PHE A 499 8.88 -23.93 -26.44
C PHE A 499 8.16 -23.34 -25.21
N THR A 500 6.92 -22.86 -25.39
CA THR A 500 6.08 -22.33 -24.31
C THR A 500 5.94 -23.33 -23.18
N LYS A 501 5.74 -24.62 -23.53
CA LYS A 501 5.66 -25.70 -22.54
C LYS A 501 6.96 -25.89 -21.78
N LYS A 502 8.09 -25.96 -22.48
CA LYS A 502 9.43 -26.09 -21.85
C LYS A 502 9.72 -24.92 -20.90
N LEU A 503 9.46 -23.69 -21.35
CA LEU A 503 9.67 -22.48 -20.56
C LEU A 503 8.80 -22.49 -19.30
N GLY A 504 7.50 -22.75 -19.43
CA GLY A 504 6.57 -22.83 -18.30
C GLY A 504 7.03 -23.86 -17.27
N ILE A 505 7.35 -25.09 -17.70
CA ILE A 505 7.88 -26.14 -16.81
C ILE A 505 9.16 -25.69 -16.10
N SER A 506 10.08 -25.04 -16.81
CA SER A 506 11.35 -24.57 -16.25
C SER A 506 11.13 -23.53 -15.14
N VAL A 507 10.28 -22.52 -15.39
CA VAL A 507 9.88 -21.53 -14.38
C VAL A 507 9.21 -22.22 -13.18
N GLY A 508 8.28 -23.14 -13.45
CA GLY A 508 7.59 -23.92 -12.41
C GLY A 508 8.56 -24.68 -11.50
N LYS A 509 9.56 -25.33 -12.09
CA LYS A 509 10.59 -26.04 -11.32
C LYS A 509 11.41 -25.11 -10.42
N MET A 510 11.85 -23.96 -10.95
CA MET A 510 12.62 -22.99 -10.15
C MET A 510 11.82 -22.47 -8.95
N VAL A 511 10.55 -22.09 -9.16
CA VAL A 511 9.67 -21.65 -8.06
C VAL A 511 9.40 -22.79 -7.07
N GLY A 512 9.26 -24.02 -7.57
CA GLY A 512 9.09 -25.20 -6.72
C GLY A 512 10.27 -25.42 -5.77
N LYS A 513 11.50 -25.28 -6.27
CA LYS A 513 12.72 -25.36 -5.47
C LYS A 513 12.81 -24.24 -4.43
N LEU A 514 12.44 -23.00 -4.78
CA LEU A 514 12.35 -21.88 -3.81
C LEU A 514 11.38 -22.22 -2.66
N HIS A 515 10.16 -22.64 -3.01
CA HIS A 515 9.11 -22.93 -2.04
C HIS A 515 9.42 -24.17 -1.18
N ALA A 516 10.19 -25.13 -1.70
CA ALA A 516 10.68 -26.28 -0.96
C ALA A 516 11.60 -25.90 0.22
N VAL A 517 12.38 -24.82 0.08
CA VAL A 517 13.20 -24.26 1.15
C VAL A 517 12.53 -23.10 1.90
N ASN A 518 11.24 -22.87 1.64
CA ASN A 518 10.40 -21.81 2.24
C ASN A 518 10.83 -20.38 1.87
N ILE A 519 11.56 -20.19 0.78
CA ILE A 519 11.83 -18.86 0.22
C ILE A 519 10.61 -18.45 -0.59
N ILE A 520 10.03 -17.31 -0.23
CA ILE A 520 9.04 -16.58 -1.02
C ILE A 520 9.82 -15.51 -1.77
N HIS A 521 9.68 -15.44 -3.09
CA HIS A 521 10.40 -14.46 -3.88
C HIS A 521 9.84 -13.06 -3.66
N GLY A 522 8.51 -12.93 -3.53
CA GLY A 522 7.80 -11.69 -3.20
C GLY A 522 7.64 -10.71 -4.37
N ASP A 523 8.15 -11.07 -5.55
CA ASP A 523 8.10 -10.28 -6.79
C ASP A 523 8.31 -11.18 -8.03
N LEU A 524 7.55 -12.27 -8.11
CA LEU A 524 7.64 -13.17 -9.25
C LEU A 524 7.03 -12.52 -10.49
N THR A 525 7.90 -11.92 -11.32
CA THR A 525 7.53 -11.35 -12.62
C THR A 525 8.44 -11.89 -13.71
N THR A 526 7.98 -11.86 -14.96
CA THR A 526 8.78 -12.28 -16.13
C THR A 526 9.96 -11.36 -16.41
N SER A 527 10.03 -10.19 -15.77
CA SER A 527 11.16 -9.25 -15.88
C SER A 527 12.28 -9.55 -14.89
N ASN A 528 11.99 -10.27 -13.80
CA ASN A 528 12.96 -10.68 -12.78
C ASN A 528 13.63 -12.03 -13.10
N MET A 529 13.46 -12.52 -14.33
CA MET A 529 13.98 -13.79 -14.82
C MET A 529 14.65 -13.60 -16.17
N ILE A 530 15.81 -14.22 -16.36
CA ILE A 530 16.53 -14.26 -17.64
C ILE A 530 16.48 -15.69 -18.17
N TYR A 531 16.05 -15.84 -19.43
CA TYR A 531 16.23 -17.06 -20.20
C TYR A 531 17.64 -17.05 -20.79
N THR A 532 18.48 -17.96 -20.34
CA THR A 532 19.91 -17.99 -20.69
C THR A 532 20.14 -18.65 -22.04
N ASP A 533 21.32 -18.40 -22.61
CA ASP A 533 21.77 -19.05 -23.86
C ASP A 533 21.89 -20.59 -23.72
N GLU A 534 21.91 -21.10 -22.49
CA GLU A 534 21.88 -22.54 -22.16
C GLU A 534 20.45 -23.10 -22.00
N GLU A 535 19.45 -22.36 -22.50
CA GLU A 535 18.03 -22.73 -22.44
C GLU A 535 17.47 -22.89 -21.01
N ALA A 536 18.06 -22.20 -20.03
CA ALA A 536 17.67 -22.27 -18.62
C ALA A 536 17.06 -20.95 -18.11
N VAL A 537 16.26 -21.02 -17.04
CA VAL A 537 15.67 -19.83 -16.41
C VAL A 537 16.49 -19.46 -15.17
N CYS A 538 17.10 -18.27 -15.20
CA CYS A 538 17.88 -17.70 -14.10
C CYS A 538 17.09 -16.58 -13.40
N PHE A 539 17.06 -16.60 -12.07
CA PHE A 539 16.39 -15.60 -11.24
C PHE A 539 17.40 -14.54 -10.81
N ILE A 540 17.11 -13.26 -11.10
CA ILE A 540 18.10 -12.18 -10.99
C ILE A 540 17.80 -11.14 -9.89
N ASP A 541 16.60 -11.12 -9.32
CA ASP A 541 16.23 -10.14 -8.29
C ASP A 541 15.58 -10.79 -7.06
N PHE A 542 16.30 -10.86 -5.94
CA PHE A 542 15.78 -11.35 -4.66
C PHE A 542 15.50 -10.22 -3.65
N GLY A 543 15.37 -8.99 -4.14
CA GLY A 543 15.28 -7.78 -3.31
C GLY A 543 14.05 -7.74 -2.41
N LEU A 544 12.97 -8.45 -2.78
CA LEU A 544 11.71 -8.57 -2.03
C LEU A 544 11.52 -9.93 -1.36
N SER A 545 12.53 -10.80 -1.43
CA SER A 545 12.42 -12.17 -0.98
C SER A 545 12.49 -12.30 0.54
N PHE A 546 11.71 -13.22 1.09
CA PHE A 546 11.65 -13.51 2.52
C PHE A 546 11.35 -14.99 2.76
N THR A 547 11.58 -15.46 3.98
CA THR A 547 11.26 -16.85 4.36
C THR A 547 9.88 -16.93 4.99
N ASP A 548 9.01 -17.80 4.48
CA ASP A 548 7.71 -18.12 5.09
C ASP A 548 7.29 -19.57 4.77
N LYS A 549 6.78 -20.28 5.79
CA LYS A 549 6.36 -21.67 5.65
C LYS A 549 4.92 -21.80 5.18
N ASN A 550 4.11 -20.77 5.40
CA ASN A 550 2.68 -20.81 5.17
C ASN A 550 2.33 -21.00 3.69
N ILE A 551 1.31 -21.82 3.43
CA ILE A 551 0.76 -22.04 2.09
C ILE A 551 0.20 -20.73 1.52
N GLU A 552 -0.33 -19.86 2.38
CA GLU A 552 -0.84 -18.54 2.00
C GLU A 552 0.21 -17.70 1.28
N ALA A 553 1.40 -17.53 1.88
CA ALA A 553 2.47 -16.72 1.30
C ALA A 553 2.95 -17.28 -0.04
N LYS A 554 3.06 -18.61 -0.16
CA LYS A 554 3.40 -19.31 -1.40
C LYS A 554 2.30 -19.15 -2.46
N GLY A 555 1.04 -19.18 -2.05
CA GLY A 555 -0.13 -18.98 -2.91
C GLY A 555 -0.19 -17.56 -3.48
N VAL A 556 0.11 -16.56 -2.65
CA VAL A 556 0.24 -15.17 -3.10
C VAL A 556 1.36 -15.03 -4.13
N ASP A 557 2.54 -15.61 -3.87
CA ASP A 557 3.69 -15.53 -4.78
C ASP A 557 3.38 -16.12 -6.17
N VAL A 558 2.78 -17.31 -6.22
CA VAL A 558 2.33 -17.94 -7.47
C VAL A 558 1.24 -17.12 -8.15
N HIS A 559 0.31 -16.56 -7.38
CA HIS A 559 -0.74 -15.70 -7.91
C HIS A 559 -0.18 -14.43 -8.58
N VAL A 560 0.87 -13.80 -8.02
CA VAL A 560 1.55 -12.65 -8.63
C VAL A 560 2.11 -13.01 -10.02
N LEU A 561 2.75 -14.17 -10.12
CA LEU A 561 3.26 -14.65 -11.40
C LEU A 561 2.13 -14.87 -12.40
N PHE A 562 1.04 -15.53 -11.99
CA PHE A 562 -0.11 -15.79 -12.87
C PHE A 562 -0.76 -14.50 -13.35
N GLN A 563 -0.93 -13.52 -12.46
CA GLN A 563 -1.44 -12.21 -12.83
C GLN A 563 -0.52 -11.50 -13.83
N THR A 564 0.80 -11.58 -13.64
CA THR A 564 1.78 -11.03 -14.59
C THR A 564 1.65 -11.70 -15.96
N LEU A 565 1.51 -13.03 -15.98
CA LEU A 565 1.34 -13.80 -17.22
C LEU A 565 0.03 -13.44 -17.93
N GLU A 566 -1.09 -13.37 -17.20
CA GLU A 566 -2.42 -13.06 -17.74
C GLU A 566 -2.52 -11.63 -18.27
N SER A 567 -1.85 -10.67 -17.62
CA SER A 567 -1.89 -9.25 -18.01
C SER A 567 -0.92 -8.91 -19.16
N SER A 568 0.19 -9.63 -19.27
CA SER A 568 1.25 -9.29 -20.22
C SER A 568 1.23 -10.15 -21.49
N HIS A 569 0.64 -11.35 -21.48
CA HIS A 569 0.86 -12.33 -22.53
C HIS A 569 -0.43 -13.04 -23.03
N ARG A 570 -0.57 -13.20 -24.35
CA ARG A 570 -1.75 -13.78 -25.01
C ARG A 570 -1.92 -15.28 -24.75
N ASN A 571 -0.82 -16.02 -24.58
CA ASN A 571 -0.82 -17.48 -24.35
C ASN A 571 -0.65 -17.86 -22.85
N SER A 572 -1.13 -17.00 -21.95
CA SER A 572 -0.97 -17.14 -20.50
C SER A 572 -1.50 -18.48 -19.96
N LYS A 573 -2.58 -19.02 -20.53
CA LYS A 573 -3.17 -20.29 -20.08
C LYS A 573 -2.22 -21.48 -20.25
N ALA A 574 -1.59 -21.64 -21.42
CA ALA A 574 -0.66 -22.74 -21.66
C ALA A 574 0.60 -22.64 -20.78
N LEU A 575 1.08 -21.41 -20.54
CA LEU A 575 2.18 -21.14 -19.62
C LEU A 575 1.83 -21.52 -18.18
N ILE A 576 0.64 -21.16 -17.70
CA ILE A 576 0.17 -21.48 -16.34
C ILE A 576 0.01 -22.99 -16.15
N GLU A 577 -0.54 -23.70 -17.14
CA GLU A 577 -0.67 -25.16 -17.11
C GLU A 577 0.72 -25.82 -17.05
N SER A 578 1.63 -25.40 -17.93
CA SER A 578 3.01 -25.93 -17.99
C SER A 578 3.82 -25.59 -16.73
N PHE A 579 3.65 -24.38 -16.20
CA PHE A 579 4.20 -23.98 -14.89
C PHE A 579 3.73 -24.92 -13.79
N SER A 580 2.42 -25.22 -13.75
CA SER A 580 1.85 -26.09 -12.73
C SER A 580 2.44 -27.50 -12.79
N GLU A 581 2.66 -28.04 -14.00
CA GLU A 581 3.36 -29.33 -14.19
C GLU A 581 4.77 -29.30 -13.57
N GLY A 582 5.57 -28.28 -13.88
CA GLY A 582 6.92 -28.13 -13.35
C GLY A 582 6.95 -27.92 -11.83
N TYR A 583 6.06 -27.09 -11.32
CA TYR A 583 5.95 -26.75 -9.90
C TYR A 583 5.56 -27.95 -9.03
N ILE A 584 4.61 -28.77 -9.51
CA ILE A 584 4.22 -30.02 -8.84
C ILE A 584 5.38 -31.02 -8.79
N SER A 585 6.25 -31.05 -9.80
CA SER A 585 7.36 -31.98 -9.84
C SER A 585 8.45 -31.72 -8.78
N GLU A 586 8.60 -30.48 -8.30
CA GLU A 586 9.66 -30.09 -7.37
C GLU A 586 9.16 -29.84 -5.93
N PHE A 587 7.87 -29.52 -5.73
CA PHE A 587 7.34 -29.15 -4.42
C PHE A 587 6.14 -30.00 -3.97
N LYS A 588 6.30 -30.71 -2.84
CA LYS A 588 5.30 -31.67 -2.34
C LYS A 588 3.92 -31.06 -2.06
N GLN A 589 3.85 -29.83 -1.56
CA GLN A 589 2.58 -29.14 -1.26
C GLN A 589 2.12 -28.23 -2.41
N ALA A 590 2.64 -28.44 -3.63
CA ALA A 590 2.31 -27.61 -4.78
C ALA A 590 0.82 -27.55 -5.08
N ALA A 591 0.11 -28.69 -4.99
CA ALA A 591 -1.33 -28.74 -5.24
C ALA A 591 -2.13 -27.84 -4.29
N ASP A 592 -1.78 -27.82 -3.00
CA ASP A 592 -2.42 -26.95 -2.01
C ASP A 592 -2.13 -25.47 -2.30
N VAL A 593 -0.90 -25.16 -2.72
CA VAL A 593 -0.50 -23.80 -3.09
C VAL A 593 -1.21 -23.32 -4.36
N LEU A 594 -1.33 -24.16 -5.39
CA LEU A 594 -2.03 -23.82 -6.64
C LEU A 594 -3.52 -23.58 -6.39
N LYS A 595 -4.14 -24.45 -5.58
CA LYS A 595 -5.53 -24.25 -5.14
C LYS A 595 -5.67 -22.93 -4.36
N ARG A 596 -4.71 -22.61 -3.48
CA ARG A 596 -4.72 -21.35 -2.74
C ARG A 596 -4.55 -20.14 -3.68
N ALA A 597 -3.69 -20.21 -4.69
CA ALA A 597 -3.53 -19.14 -5.68
C ALA A 597 -4.84 -18.86 -6.46
N GLU A 598 -5.60 -19.90 -6.77
CA GLU A 598 -6.93 -19.77 -7.39
C GLU A 598 -7.97 -19.16 -6.42
N GLU A 599 -7.99 -19.60 -5.16
CA GLU A 599 -8.82 -18.99 -4.12
C GLU A 599 -8.49 -17.50 -3.93
N ILE A 600 -7.21 -17.12 -3.96
CA ILE A 600 -6.76 -15.71 -3.89
C ILE A 600 -7.24 -14.93 -5.11
N LYS A 601 -7.16 -15.49 -6.33
CA LYS A 601 -7.68 -14.85 -7.55
C LYS A 601 -9.17 -14.50 -7.44
N LEU A 602 -9.97 -15.42 -6.89
CA LEU A 602 -11.42 -15.22 -6.73
C LEU A 602 -11.78 -14.20 -5.63
N ARG A 603 -10.90 -14.02 -4.65
CA ARG A 603 -11.12 -13.14 -3.51
C ARG A 603 -10.76 -11.68 -3.82
N GLY A 604 -9.95 -11.42 -4.85
CA GLY A 604 -9.01 -10.30 -4.79
C GLY A 604 -7.97 -10.60 -3.70
N ARG A 605 -6.78 -9.99 -3.72
CA ARG A 605 -5.79 -10.25 -2.65
C ARG A 605 -6.46 -10.09 -1.27
N TYR A 606 -6.50 -11.16 -0.48
CA TYR A 606 -6.95 -11.23 0.92
C TYR A 606 -8.49 -11.08 1.19
N VAL A 607 -9.14 -12.21 1.50
CA VAL A 607 -10.32 -12.27 2.40
C VAL A 607 -9.87 -12.83 3.74
#